data_AF-A0A7S0NHT1-F1
#
_entry.id   AF-A0A7S0NHT1-F1
#
_cell.length_a   1.000
_cell.length_b   1.000
_cell.length_c   1.000
_cell.angle_alpha   90.00
_cell.angle_beta   90.00
_cell.angle_gamma   90.00
#
_symmetry.space_group_name_H-M   'P 1'
#
loop_
_entity.id
_entity.type
_entity.pdbx_description
1 polymer ?
#
loop_
_entity_poly.entity_id
_entity_poly.type
_entity_poly.pdbx_seq_one_letter_code
_entity_poly.pdbx_strand_id
1 'polypeptide(L)'
;ALGGLLEMKDRPPLNKAMVRLAESEAPNFEDPEDTFFEYFVSDEDTEWRHWNTQVPAWEYPAAQEKPKFARLIIPTLDSVRLESLLKIVTSVDKQALFVGGPGTAKTTAIKQFMTGFDSDTTATKDITFSSLTQPGTFQVAIESSVEKRQGRTFGPPSGKRMIVFVDD
;
A
#
# COMPACT_ATOMS: atom_id res chain seq x y z
N ALA A 1 9.90 -5.52 -8.04
CA ALA A 1 10.70 -4.48 -8.72
C ALA A 1 10.42 -4.46 -10.22
N LEU A 2 10.56 -5.59 -10.91
CA LEU A 2 10.11 -5.74 -12.30
C LEU A 2 8.57 -5.81 -12.37
N GLY A 3 7.96 -5.21 -13.38
CA GLY A 3 6.51 -5.29 -13.61
C GLY A 3 5.64 -4.24 -12.92
N GLY A 4 6.14 -3.55 -11.90
CA GLY A 4 5.31 -2.62 -11.08
C GLY A 4 4.80 -1.37 -11.80
N LEU A 5 5.44 -1.00 -12.92
CA LEU A 5 5.03 0.13 -13.77
C LEU A 5 4.32 -0.32 -15.06
N LEU A 6 4.08 -1.63 -15.23
CA LEU A 6 3.46 -2.14 -16.45
C LEU A 6 1.95 -1.95 -16.42
N GLU A 7 1.41 -1.53 -17.56
CA GLU A 7 -0.03 -1.55 -17.81
C GLU A 7 -0.50 -2.99 -18.07
N MET A 8 -1.81 -3.23 -17.98
CA MET A 8 -2.40 -4.56 -18.15
C MET A 8 -1.98 -5.24 -19.47
N LYS A 9 -1.88 -4.48 -20.57
CA LYS A 9 -1.47 -4.99 -21.88
C LYS A 9 -0.02 -5.51 -21.93
N ASP A 10 0.83 -5.02 -21.03
CA ASP A 10 2.27 -5.32 -21.00
C ASP A 10 2.60 -6.46 -20.02
N ARG A 11 1.63 -6.87 -19.18
CA ARG A 11 1.78 -7.98 -18.24
C ARG A 11 1.92 -9.35 -18.92
N PRO A 12 1.14 -9.72 -19.96
CA PRO A 12 1.25 -11.05 -20.58
C PRO A 12 2.62 -11.34 -21.21
N PRO A 13 3.28 -10.39 -21.94
CA PRO A 13 4.64 -10.61 -22.41
C PRO A 13 5.65 -10.84 -21.28
N LEU A 14 5.55 -10.08 -20.18
CA LEU A 14 6.40 -10.29 -19.00
C LEU A 14 6.10 -11.65 -18.36
N ASN A 15 4.83 -12.02 -18.21
CA ASN A 15 4.40 -13.32 -17.68
C ASN A 15 5.05 -14.46 -18.44
N LYS A 16 4.99 -14.44 -19.77
CA LYS A 16 5.62 -15.46 -20.63
C LYS A 16 7.13 -15.57 -20.39
N ALA A 17 7.83 -14.44 -20.23
CA ALA A 17 9.25 -14.44 -19.91
C ALA A 17 9.52 -15.01 -18.51
N MET A 18 8.71 -14.65 -17.53
CA MET A 18 8.81 -15.14 -16.15
C MET A 18 8.56 -16.64 -16.05
N VAL A 19 7.53 -17.18 -16.74
CA VAL A 19 7.25 -18.63 -16.78
C VAL A 19 8.46 -19.39 -17.34
N ARG A 20 9.06 -18.86 -18.42
CA ARG A 20 10.26 -19.47 -19.01
C ARG A 20 11.45 -19.46 -18.04
N LEU A 21 11.61 -18.41 -17.23
CA LEU A 21 12.69 -18.29 -16.26
C LEU A 21 12.47 -19.14 -15.00
N ALA A 22 11.22 -19.30 -14.59
CA ALA A 22 10.85 -20.05 -13.39
C ALA A 22 10.84 -21.57 -13.62
N GLU A 23 10.75 -22.02 -14.87
CA GLU A 23 10.71 -23.45 -15.22
C GLU A 23 9.63 -24.22 -14.44
N SER A 24 10.00 -25.16 -13.57
CA SER A 24 9.07 -25.92 -12.72
C SER A 24 8.53 -25.14 -11.53
N GLU A 25 9.16 -24.01 -11.17
CA GLU A 25 8.84 -23.23 -9.98
C GLU A 25 7.79 -22.15 -10.25
N ALA A 26 7.17 -22.15 -11.43
CA ALA A 26 6.07 -21.26 -11.75
C ALA A 26 4.81 -21.63 -10.95
N PRO A 27 3.94 -20.65 -10.61
CA PRO A 27 2.66 -20.93 -9.98
C PRO A 27 1.82 -21.83 -10.89
N ASN A 28 1.06 -22.74 -10.28
CA ASN A 28 0.03 -23.48 -10.99
C ASN A 28 -1.16 -22.56 -11.24
N PHE A 29 -1.25 -22.00 -12.45
CA PHE A 29 -2.31 -21.06 -12.83
C PHE A 29 -3.68 -21.75 -12.81
N GLU A 30 -4.58 -21.27 -11.95
CA GLU A 30 -5.96 -21.72 -11.80
C GLU A 30 -6.85 -21.28 -12.98
N ASP A 31 -6.64 -20.06 -13.50
CA ASP A 31 -7.31 -19.54 -14.69
C ASP A 31 -6.31 -19.39 -15.87
N PRO A 32 -6.69 -19.73 -17.12
CA PRO A 32 -5.86 -19.50 -18.30
C PRO A 32 -5.38 -18.05 -18.51
N GLU A 33 -6.12 -17.06 -17.99
CA GLU A 33 -5.79 -15.63 -18.09
C GLU A 33 -4.91 -15.15 -16.93
N ASP A 34 -4.66 -15.99 -15.93
CA ASP A 34 -3.83 -15.63 -14.79
C ASP A 34 -2.37 -15.38 -15.18
N THR A 35 -1.74 -14.49 -14.42
CA THR A 35 -0.31 -14.21 -14.55
C THR A 35 0.38 -14.27 -13.18
N PHE A 36 1.71 -14.14 -13.13
CA PHE A 36 2.44 -13.98 -11.87
C PHE A 36 1.90 -12.85 -10.97
N PHE A 37 1.16 -11.88 -11.51
CA PHE A 37 0.55 -10.80 -10.72
C PHE A 37 -0.66 -11.27 -9.89
N GLU A 38 -1.21 -12.44 -10.21
CA GLU A 38 -2.36 -13.05 -9.55
C GLU A 38 -1.99 -13.91 -8.35
N TYR A 39 -0.69 -14.18 -8.19
CA TYR A 39 -0.15 -15.05 -7.15
C TYR A 39 0.85 -14.33 -6.26
N PHE A 40 1.05 -14.89 -5.08
CA PHE A 40 2.14 -14.56 -4.16
C PHE A 40 2.69 -15.85 -3.56
N VAL A 41 3.90 -15.77 -3.01
CA VAL A 41 4.48 -16.88 -2.24
C VAL A 41 4.11 -16.68 -0.79
N SER A 42 3.49 -17.71 -0.19
CA SER A 42 3.05 -17.70 1.20
C SER A 42 4.24 -17.89 2.15
N ASP A 43 4.33 -17.06 3.18
CA ASP A 43 5.39 -17.17 4.20
C ASP A 43 5.22 -18.41 5.11
N GLU A 44 4.05 -19.06 5.10
CA GLU A 44 3.73 -20.19 5.98
C GLU A 44 4.30 -21.53 5.46
N ASP A 45 4.15 -21.75 4.15
CA ASP A 45 4.43 -23.02 3.47
C ASP A 45 5.33 -22.86 2.25
N THR A 46 5.72 -21.63 1.91
CA THR A 46 6.55 -21.29 0.74
C THR A 46 5.93 -21.68 -0.60
N GLU A 47 4.60 -21.87 -0.63
CA GLU A 47 3.85 -22.24 -1.82
C GLU A 47 3.21 -21.02 -2.50
N TRP A 48 2.98 -21.15 -3.81
CA TRP A 48 2.22 -20.16 -4.56
C TRP A 48 0.74 -20.18 -4.15
N ARG A 49 0.18 -19.02 -3.82
CA ARG A 49 -1.24 -18.86 -3.54
C ARG A 49 -1.83 -17.73 -4.34
N HIS A 50 -3.08 -17.90 -4.77
CA HIS A 50 -3.81 -16.88 -5.49
C HIS A 50 -4.25 -15.76 -4.52
N TRP A 51 -4.08 -14.49 -4.92
CA TRP A 51 -4.42 -13.32 -4.09
C TRP A 51 -5.90 -13.25 -3.67
N ASN A 52 -6.82 -13.84 -4.44
CA ASN A 52 -8.25 -13.94 -4.06
C ASN A 52 -8.44 -14.61 -2.69
N THR A 53 -7.54 -15.52 -2.29
CA THR A 53 -7.59 -16.17 -0.98
C THR A 53 -7.35 -15.19 0.18
N GLN A 54 -6.75 -14.03 -0.10
CA GLN A 54 -6.45 -12.98 0.88
C GLN A 54 -7.52 -11.88 0.92
N VAL A 55 -8.51 -11.91 0.02
CA VAL A 55 -9.59 -10.92 0.02
C VAL A 55 -10.61 -11.32 1.09
N PRO A 56 -10.74 -10.55 2.19
CA PRO A 56 -11.69 -10.90 3.25
C PRO A 56 -13.12 -10.73 2.74
N ALA A 57 -14.02 -11.58 3.25
CA ALA A 57 -15.45 -11.40 3.04
C ALA A 57 -15.87 -10.05 3.64
N TRP A 58 -16.48 -9.20 2.81
CA TRP A 58 -17.00 -7.93 3.27
C TRP A 58 -18.46 -8.06 3.66
N GLU A 59 -18.78 -7.67 4.89
CA GLU A 59 -20.14 -7.64 5.41
C GLU A 59 -20.59 -6.19 5.59
N TYR A 60 -21.80 -5.89 5.11
CA TYR A 60 -22.40 -4.59 5.34
C TYR A 60 -22.71 -4.41 6.83
N PRO A 61 -22.32 -3.29 7.47
CA PRO A 61 -22.55 -3.06 8.89
C PRO A 61 -24.03 -2.71 9.17
N ALA A 62 -24.92 -3.68 9.00
CA ALA A 62 -26.37 -3.54 9.15
C ALA A 62 -26.80 -3.15 10.58
N ALA A 63 -25.94 -3.41 11.57
CA ALA A 63 -26.16 -3.01 12.96
C ALA A 63 -26.04 -1.50 13.20
N GLN A 64 -25.50 -0.73 12.25
CA GLN A 64 -25.45 0.72 12.32
C GLN A 64 -26.70 1.30 11.67
N GLU A 65 -27.44 2.14 12.41
CA GLU A 65 -28.71 2.73 11.94
C GLU A 65 -28.50 3.63 10.69
N LYS A 66 -27.33 4.26 10.58
CA LYS A 66 -26.92 5.13 9.45
C LYS A 66 -25.41 5.01 9.20
N PRO A 67 -24.94 3.93 8.56
CA PRO A 67 -23.52 3.80 8.25
C PRO A 67 -23.15 4.93 7.27
N LYS A 68 -22.01 5.58 7.55
CA LYS A 68 -21.50 6.63 6.67
C LYS A 68 -20.98 5.96 5.41
N PHE A 69 -21.81 5.87 4.36
CA PHE A 69 -21.47 5.24 3.08
C PHE A 69 -20.11 5.71 2.53
N ALA A 70 -19.80 6.99 2.66
CA ALA A 70 -18.52 7.58 2.23
C ALA A 70 -17.27 7.04 2.98
N ARG A 71 -17.45 6.25 4.06
CA ARG A 71 -16.39 5.61 4.85
C ARG A 71 -16.40 4.09 4.72
N LEU A 72 -17.34 3.51 3.96
CA LEU A 72 -17.34 2.08 3.72
C LEU A 72 -16.24 1.76 2.72
N ILE A 73 -15.25 1.01 3.17
CA ILE A 73 -14.15 0.52 2.33
C ILE A 73 -14.42 -0.96 2.09
N ILE A 74 -14.62 -1.31 0.82
CA ILE A 74 -14.76 -2.69 0.39
C ILE A 74 -13.35 -3.17 0.02
N PRO A 75 -12.79 -4.16 0.71
CA PRO A 75 -11.54 -4.78 0.33
C PRO A 75 -11.66 -5.37 -1.07
N THR A 76 -10.82 -4.89 -1.97
CA THR A 76 -10.66 -5.43 -3.33
C THR A 76 -9.33 -6.13 -3.45
N LEU A 77 -9.20 -6.97 -4.47
CA LEU A 77 -7.94 -7.64 -4.82
C LEU A 77 -6.77 -6.66 -4.93
N ASP A 78 -6.99 -5.51 -5.57
CA ASP A 78 -5.98 -4.46 -5.70
C ASP A 78 -5.59 -3.83 -4.35
N SER A 79 -6.56 -3.60 -3.45
CA SER A 79 -6.26 -3.04 -2.13
C SER A 79 -5.45 -4.01 -1.27
N VAL A 80 -5.72 -5.31 -1.36
CA VAL A 80 -4.99 -6.35 -0.61
C VAL A 80 -3.56 -6.49 -1.11
N ARG A 81 -3.36 -6.46 -2.44
CA ARG A 81 -2.03 -6.46 -3.05
C ARG A 81 -1.24 -5.21 -2.66
N LEU A 82 -1.87 -4.04 -2.72
CA LEU A 82 -1.26 -2.77 -2.32
C LEU A 82 -0.87 -2.77 -0.84
N GLU A 83 -1.76 -3.22 0.04
CA GLU A 83 -1.48 -3.34 1.48
C GLU A 83 -0.30 -4.28 1.75
N SER A 84 -0.22 -5.40 1.04
CA SER A 84 0.88 -6.35 1.18
C SER A 84 2.22 -5.74 0.76
N LEU A 85 2.26 -4.97 -0.33
CA LEU A 85 3.45 -4.22 -0.73
C LEU A 85 3.82 -3.15 0.29
N LEU A 86 2.84 -2.44 0.85
CA LEU A 86 3.06 -1.45 1.91
C LEU A 86 3.65 -2.10 3.17
N LYS A 87 3.17 -3.27 3.59
CA LYS A 87 3.74 -4.05 4.70
C LYS A 87 5.21 -4.39 4.47
N ILE A 88 5.55 -4.90 3.27
CA ILE A 88 6.94 -5.23 2.91
C ILE A 88 7.83 -3.99 2.99
N VAL A 89 7.43 -2.89 2.35
CA VAL A 89 8.24 -1.66 2.28
C VAL A 89 8.42 -1.02 3.66
N THR A 90 7.36 -1.00 4.47
CA THR A 90 7.42 -0.40 5.82
C THR A 90 8.20 -1.25 6.82
N SER A 91 8.23 -2.58 6.65
CA SER A 91 9.01 -3.50 7.51
C SER A 91 10.52 -3.26 7.46
N VAL A 92 11.03 -2.71 6.36
CA VAL A 92 12.45 -2.39 6.15
C VAL A 92 12.74 -0.89 6.23
N ASP A 93 11.79 -0.11 6.75
CA ASP A 93 11.89 1.35 6.92
C ASP A 93 12.26 2.11 5.64
N LYS A 94 11.77 1.63 4.49
CA LYS A 94 11.94 2.29 3.19
C LYS A 94 10.65 2.99 2.75
N GLN A 95 10.79 3.85 1.76
CA GLN A 95 9.70 4.56 1.10
C GLN A 95 9.41 3.94 -0.26
N ALA A 96 8.15 4.02 -0.69
CA ALA A 96 7.72 3.64 -2.03
C ALA A 96 6.80 4.71 -2.63
N LEU A 97 6.79 4.80 -3.95
CA LEU A 97 5.89 5.67 -4.71
C LEU A 97 4.84 4.79 -5.40
N PHE A 98 3.57 5.08 -5.16
CA PHE A 98 2.45 4.37 -5.78
C PHE A 98 1.79 5.28 -6.82
N VAL A 99 1.87 4.88 -8.09
CA VAL A 99 1.31 5.61 -9.22
C VAL A 99 0.10 4.89 -9.79
N GLY A 100 -0.84 5.64 -10.35
CA GLY A 100 -2.02 5.10 -11.03
C GLY A 100 -3.02 6.21 -11.33
N GLY A 101 -4.01 5.93 -12.19
CA GLY A 101 -5.03 6.92 -12.58
C GLY A 101 -5.86 7.45 -11.39
N PRO A 102 -6.55 8.58 -11.55
CA PRO A 102 -7.51 9.06 -10.56
C PRO A 102 -8.62 8.02 -10.33
N GLY A 103 -9.14 7.95 -9.09
CA GLY A 103 -10.23 7.04 -8.75
C GLY A 103 -9.84 5.58 -8.49
N THR A 104 -8.55 5.20 -8.58
CA THR A 104 -8.11 3.80 -8.35
C THR A 104 -7.91 3.44 -6.87
N ALA A 105 -8.65 4.06 -5.96
CA ALA A 105 -8.66 3.81 -4.51
C ALA A 105 -7.31 3.89 -3.74
N LYS A 106 -6.20 4.33 -4.37
CA LYS A 106 -4.84 4.40 -3.77
C LYS A 106 -4.82 5.17 -2.45
N THR A 107 -5.32 6.40 -2.47
CA THR A 107 -5.40 7.28 -1.28
C THR A 107 -6.13 6.60 -0.13
N THR A 108 -7.29 6.00 -0.41
CA THR A 108 -8.11 5.33 0.61
C THR A 108 -7.41 4.10 1.17
N ALA A 109 -6.78 3.29 0.31
CA ALA A 109 -6.07 2.09 0.74
C ALA A 109 -4.84 2.42 1.61
N ILE A 110 -4.03 3.42 1.22
CA ILE A 110 -2.86 3.84 2.00
C ILE A 110 -3.29 4.43 3.36
N LYS A 111 -4.31 5.29 3.37
CA LYS A 111 -4.85 5.84 4.63
C LYS A 111 -5.39 4.74 5.54
N GLN A 112 -6.11 3.76 4.99
CA GLN A 112 -6.59 2.62 5.75
C GLN A 112 -5.44 1.81 6.36
N PHE A 113 -4.42 1.50 5.57
CA PHE A 113 -3.21 0.85 6.06
C PHE A 113 -2.56 1.65 7.21
N MET A 114 -2.49 2.98 7.09
CA MET A 114 -1.93 3.84 8.13
C MET A 114 -2.72 3.85 9.44
N THR A 115 -4.03 3.58 9.41
CA THR A 115 -4.82 3.45 10.64
C THR A 115 -4.49 2.21 11.47
N GLY A 116 -3.81 1.22 10.87
CA GLY A 116 -3.39 0.00 11.54
C GLY A 116 -2.14 0.15 12.42
N PHE A 117 -1.44 1.28 12.37
CA PHE A 117 -0.28 1.51 13.21
C PHE A 117 -0.67 1.87 14.64
N ASP A 118 0.07 1.34 15.62
CA ASP A 118 -0.08 1.72 17.01
C ASP A 118 0.35 3.19 17.22
N SER A 119 -0.62 4.00 17.64
CA SER A 119 -0.45 5.43 17.88
C SER A 119 0.53 5.74 19.01
N ASP A 120 0.80 4.81 19.92
CA ASP A 120 1.77 4.99 21.01
C ASP A 120 3.20 4.86 20.52
N THR A 121 3.45 4.08 19.46
CA THR A 121 4.79 3.89 18.89
C THR A 121 5.03 4.66 17.60
N THR A 122 3.96 4.94 16.85
CA THR A 122 4.04 5.46 15.48
C THR A 122 3.05 6.59 15.28
N ALA A 123 3.56 7.79 14.97
CA ALA A 123 2.77 8.91 14.49
C ALA A 123 2.52 8.79 12.98
N THR A 124 1.36 9.25 12.53
CA THR A 124 1.02 9.32 11.11
C THR A 124 0.77 10.78 10.71
N LYS A 125 1.20 11.16 9.50
CA LYS A 125 1.01 12.50 8.96
C LYS A 125 0.58 12.40 7.50
N ASP A 126 -0.61 12.91 7.22
CA ASP A 126 -1.14 13.03 5.86
C ASP A 126 -0.86 14.43 5.32
N ILE A 127 -0.30 14.51 4.11
CA ILE A 127 -0.06 15.76 3.38
C ILE A 127 -0.59 15.57 1.96
N THR A 128 -1.45 16.47 1.50
CA THR A 128 -1.95 16.46 0.12
C THR A 128 -1.29 17.61 -0.62
N PHE A 129 -0.65 17.30 -1.74
CA PHE A 129 -0.10 18.29 -2.65
C PHE A 129 -1.23 18.92 -3.46
N SER A 130 -0.88 20.03 -4.10
CA SER A 130 -1.77 20.77 -4.98
C SER A 130 -0.87 21.62 -5.86
N SER A 131 -1.45 22.25 -6.89
CA SER A 131 -0.72 23.19 -7.75
C SER A 131 -0.13 24.39 -6.99
N LEU A 132 -0.57 24.67 -5.76
CA LEU A 132 -0.09 25.77 -4.93
C LEU A 132 0.90 25.33 -3.84
N THR A 133 1.18 24.03 -3.71
CA THR A 133 2.08 23.54 -2.66
C THR A 133 3.52 23.92 -2.99
N GLN A 134 4.11 24.77 -2.14
CA GLN A 134 5.49 25.21 -2.26
C GLN A 134 6.40 24.48 -1.26
N PRO A 135 7.73 24.44 -1.49
CA PRO A 135 8.67 23.81 -0.56
C PRO A 135 8.53 24.30 0.88
N GLY A 136 8.29 25.61 1.09
CA GLY A 136 8.07 26.19 2.41
C GLY A 136 6.82 25.65 3.12
N THR A 137 5.71 25.47 2.39
CA THR A 137 4.48 24.91 2.94
C THR A 137 4.67 23.46 3.39
N PHE A 138 5.37 22.66 2.58
CA PHE A 138 5.70 21.28 2.95
C PHE A 138 6.60 21.22 4.19
N GLN A 139 7.64 22.07 4.24
CA GLN A 139 8.53 22.16 5.41
C GLN A 139 7.75 22.49 6.68
N VAL A 140 6.90 23.53 6.66
CA VAL A 140 6.06 23.91 7.81
C VAL A 140 5.12 22.77 8.21
N ALA A 141 4.54 22.06 7.24
CA ALA A 141 3.67 20.91 7.51
C ALA A 141 4.40 19.78 8.25
N ILE A 142 5.65 19.47 7.88
CA ILE A 142 6.48 18.48 8.57
C ILE A 142 6.91 18.99 9.95
N GLU A 143 7.43 20.22 10.02
CA GLU A 143 7.90 20.86 11.26
C GLU A 143 6.78 20.97 12.31
N SER A 144 5.52 21.13 11.89
CA SER A 144 4.36 21.13 12.80
C SER A 144 4.14 19.82 13.55
N SER A 145 4.81 18.73 13.14
CA SER A 145 4.60 17.38 13.68
C SER A 145 5.87 16.77 14.28
N VAL A 146 6.98 17.50 14.26
CA VAL A 146 8.25 17.07 14.87
C VAL A 146 8.74 18.09 15.87
N GLU A 147 9.48 17.62 16.87
CA GLU A 147 10.19 18.47 17.82
C GLU A 147 11.69 18.45 17.53
N LYS A 148 12.34 19.58 17.84
CA LYS A 148 13.79 19.65 17.77
C LYS A 148 14.37 18.83 18.92
N ARG A 149 15.24 17.87 18.59
CA ARG A 149 16.00 17.08 19.56
C ARG A 149 17.33 17.78 19.81
N GLN A 150 18.43 17.22 19.29
CA GLN A 150 19.78 17.76 19.45
C GLN A 150 20.33 18.27 18.11
N GLY A 151 20.97 19.44 18.14
CA GLY A 151 21.64 20.03 16.97
C GLY A 151 20.65 20.34 15.84
N ARG A 152 20.82 19.66 14.70
CA ARG A 152 19.95 19.74 13.51
C ARG A 152 19.01 18.52 13.37
N THR A 153 18.85 17.75 14.45
CA THR A 153 18.02 16.55 14.46
C THR A 153 16.60 16.91 14.90
N PHE A 154 15.62 16.48 14.10
CA PHE A 154 14.20 16.60 14.39
C PHE A 154 13.60 15.20 14.43
N GLY A 155 12.59 15.02 15.26
CA GLY A 155 11.87 13.76 15.27
C GLY A 155 10.49 13.91 15.88
N PRO A 156 9.62 12.91 15.73
CA PRO A 156 8.30 12.93 16.32
C PRO A 156 8.39 13.05 17.84
N PRO A 157 7.39 13.67 18.49
CA PRO A 157 7.31 13.77 19.93
C PRO A 157 7.42 12.41 20.62
N SER A 158 7.96 12.41 21.84
CA SER A 158 8.05 11.20 22.68
C SER A 158 8.86 10.05 22.07
N GLY A 159 9.77 10.34 21.13
CA GLY A 159 10.63 9.32 20.56
C GLY A 159 9.96 8.40 19.53
N LYS A 160 8.69 8.63 19.17
CA LYS A 160 7.93 7.79 18.23
C LYS A 160 8.57 7.74 16.84
N ARG A 161 8.26 6.68 16.08
CA ARG A 161 8.43 6.67 14.62
C ARG A 161 7.36 7.56 13.99
N MET A 162 7.61 8.08 12.79
CA MET A 162 6.56 8.73 12.00
C MET A 162 6.51 8.19 10.58
N ILE A 163 5.30 7.97 10.10
CA ILE A 163 4.99 7.65 8.71
C ILE A 163 4.32 8.88 8.11
N VAL A 164 4.91 9.39 7.02
CA VAL A 164 4.36 10.51 6.27
C VAL A 164 3.81 9.97 4.96
N PHE A 165 2.53 10.21 4.71
CA PHE A 165 1.91 9.96 3.43
C PHE A 165 1.73 11.27 2.68
N VAL A 166 2.17 11.28 1.43
CA VAL A 166 2.03 12.40 0.51
C VAL A 166 1.11 11.97 -0.62
N ASP A 167 -0.01 12.67 -0.76
CA ASP A 167 -0.99 12.51 -1.84
C ASP A 167 -0.87 13.67 -2.84
N ASP A 168 -1.47 13.54 -4.03
CA ASP A 168 -1.53 14.57 -5.09
C ASP A 168 -2.89 15.29 -5.12
#